data_AF-A0A522QYD7-F1
#
_entry.id   AF-A0A522QYD7-F1
#
_cell.length_a   1.000
_cell.length_b   1.000
_cell.length_c   1.000
_cell.angle_alpha   90.00
_cell.angle_beta   90.00
_cell.angle_gamma   90.00
#
_symmetry.space_group_name_H-M   'P 1'
#
loop_
_entity.id
_entity.type
_entity.pdbx_description
1 polymer ?
#
loop_
_entity_poly.entity_id
_entity_poly.type
_entity_poly.pdbx_seq_one_letter_code
_entity_poly.pdbx_strand_id
1 'polypeptide(L)'
;MHMPGFVNELSDRQIATLGNYLTQHFGNPTARVSVDQVRMLRAGGAPSHLVLIAQVVVIAIVVILALIIVAVVLALIRRRRGANPATPH
;
A
#
# COMPACT_ATOMS: atom_id res chain seq x y z
N MET A 1 -0.31 18.23 -27.27
CA MET A 1 1.16 18.24 -27.07
C MET A 1 1.48 17.19 -26.01
N HIS A 2 2.36 16.23 -26.30
CA HIS A 2 2.80 15.20 -25.35
C HIS A 2 4.18 15.59 -24.82
N MET A 3 4.29 15.88 -23.53
CA MET A 3 5.59 16.11 -22.89
C MET A 3 6.04 14.79 -22.25
N PRO A 4 7.09 14.13 -22.79
CA PRO A 4 7.63 12.94 -22.17
C PRO A 4 8.20 13.27 -20.78
N GLY A 5 8.11 12.32 -19.85
CA GLY A 5 8.71 12.46 -18.53
C GLY A 5 10.23 12.36 -18.58
N PHE A 6 10.92 13.08 -17.69
CA PHE A 6 12.39 13.15 -17.62
C PHE A 6 12.99 12.27 -16.52
N VAL A 7 12.28 11.21 -16.13
CA VAL A 7 12.63 10.39 -14.95
C VAL A 7 13.95 9.65 -15.11
N ASN A 8 14.32 9.30 -16.35
CA ASN A 8 15.55 8.55 -16.66
C ASN A 8 16.70 9.48 -17.07
N GLU A 9 16.39 10.73 -17.39
CA GLU A 9 17.31 11.70 -17.98
C GLU A 9 17.84 12.69 -16.93
N LEU A 10 17.06 12.98 -15.89
CA LEU A 10 17.40 13.97 -14.86
C LEU A 10 17.45 13.37 -13.46
N SER A 11 18.50 13.71 -12.72
CA SER A 11 18.60 13.46 -11.27
C SER A 11 17.63 14.34 -10.47
N ASP A 12 17.30 13.94 -9.24
CA ASP A 12 16.41 14.72 -8.35
C ASP A 12 16.91 16.14 -8.13
N ARG A 13 18.23 16.31 -8.03
CA ARG A 13 18.87 17.62 -7.87
C ARG A 13 18.66 18.48 -9.12
N GLN A 14 18.83 17.92 -10.32
CA GLN A 14 18.63 18.67 -11.56
C GLN A 14 17.16 19.07 -11.74
N ILE A 15 16.22 18.17 -11.42
CA ILE A 15 14.79 18.49 -11.45
C ILE A 15 14.46 19.60 -10.45
N ALA A 16 14.96 19.53 -9.22
CA ALA A 16 14.73 20.56 -8.20
C ALA A 16 15.34 21.90 -8.61
N THR A 17 16.56 21.91 -9.15
CA THR A 17 17.22 23.15 -9.59
C THR A 17 16.50 23.80 -10.77
N LEU A 18 16.18 23.03 -11.81
CA LEU A 18 15.48 23.54 -12.98
C LEU A 18 14.06 24.00 -12.61
N GLY A 19 13.34 23.21 -11.81
CA GLY A 19 12.02 23.55 -11.29
C GLY A 19 12.04 24.87 -10.53
N ASN A 20 12.98 25.04 -9.59
CA ASN A 20 13.14 26.30 -8.87
C ASN A 20 13.45 27.48 -9.78
N TYR A 21 14.36 27.33 -10.75
CA TYR A 21 14.70 28.41 -11.68
C TYR A 21 13.47 28.87 -12.46
N LEU A 22 12.71 27.93 -13.01
CA LEU A 22 11.49 28.23 -13.77
C LEU A 22 10.40 28.84 -12.88
N THR A 23 10.18 28.27 -11.69
CA THR A 23 9.19 28.77 -10.73
C THR A 23 9.55 30.17 -10.21
N GLN A 24 10.83 30.46 -9.99
CA GLN A 24 11.26 31.77 -9.51
C GLN A 24 11.22 32.84 -10.60
N HIS A 25 11.55 32.49 -11.84
CA HIS A 25 11.67 33.45 -12.93
C HIS A 25 10.36 33.64 -13.71
N PHE A 26 9.53 32.61 -13.81
CA PHE A 26 8.30 32.61 -14.63
C PHE A 26 7.03 32.23 -13.85
N GLY A 27 7.15 31.93 -12.55
CA GLY A 27 6.04 31.47 -11.71
C GLY A 27 5.92 32.24 -10.40
N ASN A 28 5.74 31.51 -9.30
CA ASN A 28 5.69 32.09 -7.96
C ASN A 28 7.08 32.11 -7.31
N PRO A 29 7.71 33.28 -7.11
CA PRO A 29 9.05 33.38 -6.52
C PRO A 29 9.15 32.93 -5.07
N THR A 30 8.03 32.81 -4.35
CA THR A 30 8.01 32.29 -2.98
C THR A 30 7.98 30.77 -2.90
N ALA A 31 7.58 30.09 -3.99
CA ALA A 31 7.52 28.64 -4.02
C ALA A 31 8.93 28.06 -4.21
N ARG A 32 9.26 27.03 -3.42
CA ARG A 32 10.54 26.32 -3.48
C ARG A 32 10.30 24.83 -3.61
N VAL A 33 11.04 24.21 -4.53
CA VAL A 33 11.07 22.77 -4.76
C VAL A 33 12.32 22.21 -4.09
N SER A 34 12.17 21.30 -3.12
CA SER A 34 13.32 20.64 -2.48
C SER A 34 13.70 19.34 -3.19
N VAL A 35 14.95 18.93 -3.04
CA VAL A 35 15.44 17.64 -3.58
C VAL A 35 14.69 16.47 -2.95
N ASP A 36 14.45 16.52 -1.63
CA ASP A 36 13.72 15.48 -0.91
C ASP A 36 12.27 15.35 -1.38
N GLN A 37 11.63 16.48 -1.70
CA GLN A 37 10.28 16.50 -2.25
C GLN A 37 10.25 15.84 -3.63
N VAL A 38 11.21 16.14 -4.52
CA VAL A 38 11.31 15.49 -5.83
C VAL A 38 11.55 14.00 -5.66
N ARG A 39 12.45 13.59 -4.75
CA ARG A 39 12.73 12.19 -4.47
C ARG A 39 11.51 11.43 -3.98
N MET A 40 10.76 12.02 -3.04
CA MET A 40 9.51 11.45 -2.52
C MET A 40 8.48 11.29 -3.64
N LEU A 41 8.31 12.30 -4.49
CA LEU A 41 7.38 12.23 -5.62
C LEU A 41 7.83 11.23 -6.68
N ARG A 42 9.13 11.13 -6.97
CA ARG A 42 9.71 10.12 -7.87
C ARG A 42 9.46 8.69 -7.36
N ALA A 43 9.47 8.50 -6.05
CA ALA A 43 9.17 7.22 -5.42
C ALA A 43 7.66 6.86 -5.41
N GLY A 44 6.78 7.70 -6.00
CA GLY A 44 5.34 7.46 -6.05
C GLY A 44 4.52 8.34 -5.09
N GLY A 45 5.16 9.31 -4.42
CA GLY A 45 4.51 10.25 -3.51
C GLY A 45 4.58 9.83 -2.05
N ALA A 46 4.01 10.66 -1.16
CA ALA A 46 3.96 10.35 0.26
C ALA A 46 3.12 9.07 0.48
N PRO A 47 3.57 8.14 1.35
CA PRO A 47 2.75 7.00 1.71
C PRO A 47 1.45 7.52 2.30
N SER A 48 0.34 7.31 1.59
CA SER A 48 -0.96 7.74 2.07
C SER A 48 -1.33 6.89 3.29
N HIS A 49 -1.84 7.54 4.34
CA HIS A 49 -2.41 6.83 5.50
C HIS A 49 -3.50 5.83 5.06
N LEU A 50 -4.13 6.05 3.89
CA LEU A 50 -5.09 5.12 3.30
C LEU A 50 -4.46 3.76 2.93
N VAL A 51 -3.20 3.73 2.53
CA VAL A 51 -2.51 2.46 2.21
C VAL A 51 -2.29 1.64 3.48
N LEU A 52 -1.93 2.30 4.59
CA LEU A 52 -1.80 1.64 5.89
C LEU A 52 -3.15 1.12 6.39
N ILE A 53 -4.21 1.93 6.30
CA ILE A 53 -5.57 1.51 6.67
C ILE A 53 -6.02 0.32 5.81
N ALA A 54 -5.80 0.38 4.49
CA ALA A 54 -6.14 -0.72 3.59
C ALA A 54 -5.39 -2.01 3.95
N GLN A 55 -4.10 -1.93 4.25
CA GLN A 55 -3.31 -3.09 4.70
C GLN A 55 -3.86 -3.70 5.99
N VAL A 56 -4.19 -2.87 6.99
CA VAL A 56 -4.77 -3.34 8.25
C VAL A 56 -6.12 -4.04 8.02
N VAL A 57 -6.98 -3.48 7.17
CA VAL A 57 -8.27 -4.08 6.82
C VAL A 57 -8.08 -5.42 6.12
N VAL A 58 -7.17 -5.51 5.15
CA VAL A 58 -6.87 -6.77 4.45
C VAL A 58 -6.37 -7.84 5.42
N ILE A 59 -5.45 -7.50 6.32
CA ILE A 59 -4.94 -8.42 7.33
C ILE A 59 -6.08 -8.90 8.24
N ALA A 60 -6.93 -7.99 8.71
CA ALA A 60 -8.08 -8.34 9.56
C ALA A 60 -9.03 -9.33 8.87
N ILE A 61 -9.35 -9.10 7.59
CA ILE A 61 -10.21 -10.01 6.80
C ILE A 61 -9.57 -11.39 6.68
N VAL A 62 -8.27 -11.46 6.36
CA VAL A 62 -7.55 -12.73 6.22
C VAL A 62 -7.56 -13.51 7.53
N VAL A 63 -7.32 -12.84 8.66
CA VAL A 63 -7.34 -13.47 10.00
C VAL A 63 -8.73 -14.00 10.33
N ILE A 64 -9.79 -13.21 10.09
CA ILE A 64 -11.17 -13.64 10.33
C ILE A 64 -11.50 -14.87 9.49
N LEU A 65 -11.14 -14.85 8.20
CA LEU A 65 -11.40 -15.98 7.29
C LEU A 65 -10.66 -17.25 7.75
N ALA A 66 -9.40 -17.11 8.16
CA ALA A 66 -8.62 -18.22 8.70
C ALA A 66 -9.26 -18.80 9.96
N LEU A 67 -9.72 -17.97 10.90
CA LEU A 67 -10.41 -18.41 12.11
C LEU A 67 -11.72 -19.15 11.79
N ILE A 68 -12.50 -18.66 10.83
CA ILE A 68 -13.73 -19.34 10.38
C ILE A 68 -13.40 -20.71 9.81
N ILE A 69 -12.40 -20.81 8.95
CA ILE A 69 -11.98 -22.10 8.36
C ILE A 69 -11.56 -23.08 9.47
N VAL A 70 -10.74 -22.63 10.43
CA VAL A 70 -10.32 -23.47 11.55
C VAL A 70 -11.51 -23.93 12.39
N ALA A 71 -12.45 -23.03 12.70
CA ALA A 71 -13.65 -23.37 13.46
C ALA A 71 -14.53 -24.39 12.73
N VAL A 72 -14.71 -24.23 11.41
CA VAL A 72 -15.48 -25.16 10.56
C VAL A 72 -14.82 -26.54 10.53
N VAL A 73 -13.50 -26.60 10.33
CA VAL A 73 -12.74 -27.86 10.32
C VAL A 73 -12.88 -28.58 11.66
N LEU A 74 -12.71 -27.87 12.78
CA LEU A 74 -12.87 -28.43 14.12
C LEU A 74 -14.30 -28.94 14.36
N ALA A 75 -15.32 -28.20 13.93
CA ALA A 75 -16.72 -28.62 14.06
C ALA A 75 -17.03 -29.89 13.25
N LEU A 76 -16.48 -30.02 12.04
CA LEU A 76 -16.63 -31.21 11.20
C LEU A 76 -15.94 -32.43 11.82
N ILE A 77 -14.74 -32.27 12.40
CA ILE A 77 -14.03 -33.35 13.09
C ILE A 77 -14.82 -33.78 14.34
N ARG A 78 -15.36 -32.84 15.12
CA ARG A 78 -16.18 -33.15 16.31
C ARG A 78 -17.47 -33.89 15.93
N ARG A 79 -18.14 -33.49 14.85
CA ARG A 79 -19.34 -34.18 14.35
C ARG A 79 -19.06 -35.62 13.95
N ARG A 80 -17.90 -35.91 13.33
CA ARG A 80 -17.53 -37.28 12.95
C ARG A 80 -17.22 -38.18 14.16
N ARG A 81 -16.75 -37.61 15.27
CA ARG A 81 -16.48 -38.37 16.51
C ARG A 81 -17.74 -38.67 17.35
N GLY A 82 -18.85 -37.96 17.11
CA GLY A 82 -20.12 -38.18 17.80
C GLY A 82 -21.02 -39.28 17.18
N ALA A 83 -20.63 -39.85 16.04
CA ALA A 83 -21.40 -40.88 15.33
C ALA A 83 -20.81 -42.29 15.51
N ASN A 84 -20.36 -42.62 16.72
CA ASN A 84 -20.11 -44.02 17.08
C ASN A 84 -21.35 -44.50 17.86
N PRO A 85 -22.35 -45.14 17.21
CA PRO A 85 -23.42 -45.81 17.93
C PRO A 85 -22.77 -46.91 18.77
N ALA A 86 -22.64 -46.68 20.06
CA ALA A 86 -22.39 -47.73 21.01
C ALA A 86 -23.64 -48.62 21.06
N THR A 87 -23.52 -49.83 20.53
CA THR A 87 -24.16 -51.12 20.89
C THR A 87 -24.10 -52.03 19.64
N PRO A 88 -23.93 -53.37 19.74
CA PRO A 88 -24.35 -54.25 20.84
C PRO A 88 -23.31 -55.31 21.29
N HIS A 89 -23.45 -55.80 22.52
CA HIS A 89 -23.62 -57.22 22.88
C HIS A 89 -23.73 -57.36 24.41
#